data_AF-A0AAV8X4I3-F1
#
_entry.id   AF-A0AAV8X4I3-F1
#
_cell.length_a   1.000
_cell.length_b   1.000
_cell.length_c   1.000
_cell.angle_alpha   90.00
_cell.angle_beta   90.00
_cell.angle_gamma   90.00
#
_symmetry.space_group_name_H-M   'P 1'
#
loop_
_entity.id
_entity.type
_entity.pdbx_description
1 polymer ?
#
loop_
_entity_poly.entity_id
_entity_poly.type
_entity_poly.pdbx_seq_one_letter_code
_entity_poly.pdbx_strand_id
1 'polypeptide(L)'
;MRAAIPARIKLEITLSYLATGSSYRTLQRLFRVSRPAISKFVPEICDAIYETVKEYIKTYLMKPYSRVSLTKEQKVFNYRLYRARRIVENAFGILASRFRIFEKPMACLPETVDKIIKACCALHNWMRITSSNNYTPSGSLNEEDIDSGHIRQGSWRDEINKTLPSIGTVGSNHSSNLAREKKDRICRYFNGEGAVPWQE
;
A
#
# COMPACT_ATOMS: atom_id res chain seq x y z
N MET A 1 -30.16 26.05 15.69
CA MET A 1 -28.80 25.48 15.62
C MET A 1 -28.88 24.19 14.82
N ARG A 2 -28.07 23.99 13.76
CA ARG A 2 -28.09 22.70 13.01
C ARG A 2 -27.45 21.62 13.87
N ALA A 3 -28.04 20.42 13.89
CA ALA A 3 -27.46 19.28 14.60
C ALA A 3 -26.08 18.93 14.05
N ALA A 4 -25.15 18.57 14.93
CA ALA A 4 -23.83 18.11 14.53
C ALA A 4 -23.93 16.79 13.74
N ILE A 5 -23.07 16.63 12.73
CA ILE A 5 -23.01 15.38 11.95
C ILE A 5 -22.45 14.27 12.86
N PRO A 6 -23.16 13.14 13.05
CA PRO A 6 -22.68 12.05 13.90
C PRO A 6 -21.34 11.47 13.44
N ALA A 7 -20.50 11.04 14.38
CA ALA A 7 -19.18 10.47 14.09
C ALA A 7 -19.28 9.24 13.14
N ARG A 8 -20.29 8.39 13.36
CA ARG A 8 -20.59 7.23 12.50
C ARG A 8 -20.78 7.63 11.03
N ILE A 9 -21.55 8.70 10.77
CA ILE A 9 -21.81 9.19 9.41
C ILE A 9 -20.54 9.76 8.78
N LYS A 10 -19.71 10.49 9.54
CA LYS A 10 -18.43 10.99 9.05
C LYS A 10 -17.52 9.84 8.62
N LEU A 11 -17.45 8.78 9.43
CA LEU A 11 -16.66 7.59 9.12
C LEU A 11 -17.18 6.87 7.87
N GLU A 12 -18.49 6.64 7.77
CA GLU A 12 -19.10 5.99 6.59
C GLU A 12 -18.86 6.77 5.30
N ILE A 13 -18.99 8.10 5.34
CA ILE A 13 -18.71 8.96 4.18
C ILE A 13 -17.25 8.85 3.77
N THR A 14 -16.31 8.91 4.73
CA THR A 14 -14.87 8.80 4.44
C THR A 14 -14.51 7.43 3.88
N LEU A 15 -15.00 6.33 4.47
CA LEU A 15 -14.77 4.99 3.93
C LEU A 15 -15.36 4.81 2.52
N SER A 16 -16.57 5.34 2.29
CA SER A 16 -17.19 5.34 0.96
C SER A 16 -16.40 6.15 -0.05
N TYR A 17 -15.85 7.29 0.36
CA TYR A 17 -14.96 8.12 -0.46
C TYR A 17 -13.71 7.35 -0.89
N LEU A 18 -13.01 6.73 0.07
CA LEU A 18 -11.79 5.95 -0.18
C LEU A 18 -12.06 4.73 -1.06
N ALA A 19 -13.14 3.98 -0.79
CA ALA A 19 -13.49 2.76 -1.52
C ALA A 19 -13.94 3.03 -2.96
N THR A 20 -14.72 4.10 -3.20
CA THR A 20 -15.35 4.33 -4.51
C THR A 20 -14.65 5.38 -5.38
N GLY A 21 -13.81 6.23 -4.79
CA GLY A 21 -13.27 7.41 -5.47
C GLY A 21 -14.36 8.38 -5.94
N SER A 22 -15.52 8.41 -5.28
CA SER A 22 -16.64 9.28 -5.65
C SER A 22 -16.33 10.74 -5.35
N SER A 23 -16.83 11.65 -6.19
CA SER A 23 -16.73 13.09 -5.88
C SER A 23 -17.52 13.45 -4.61
N TYR A 24 -17.12 14.52 -3.92
CA TYR A 24 -17.90 15.05 -2.80
C TYR A 24 -19.33 15.45 -3.20
N ARG A 25 -19.59 15.77 -4.48
CA ARG A 25 -20.94 16.03 -4.99
C ARG A 25 -21.80 14.75 -4.98
N THR A 26 -21.21 13.60 -5.29
CA THR A 26 -21.90 12.32 -5.21
C THR A 26 -22.17 11.95 -3.76
N LEU A 27 -21.18 12.09 -2.88
CA LEU A 27 -21.35 11.81 -1.45
C LEU A 27 -22.38 12.74 -0.78
N GLN A 28 -22.43 14.02 -1.16
CA GLN A 28 -23.46 14.93 -0.70
C GLN A 28 -24.87 14.42 -1.01
N ARG A 29 -25.09 13.90 -2.22
CA ARG A 29 -26.40 13.37 -2.62
C ARG A 29 -26.75 12.11 -1.85
N LEU A 30 -25.78 11.21 -1.66
CA LEU A 30 -25.98 9.93 -0.98
C LEU A 30 -26.25 10.10 0.52
N PHE A 31 -25.44 10.89 1.20
CA PHE A 31 -25.47 11.00 2.66
C PHE A 31 -26.19 12.24 3.18
N ARG A 32 -26.69 13.10 2.28
CA ARG A 32 -27.37 14.37 2.60
C ARG A 32 -26.54 15.31 3.49
N VAL A 33 -25.22 15.29 3.30
CA VAL A 33 -24.25 16.17 4.00
C VAL A 33 -23.63 17.15 3.00
N SER A 34 -23.49 18.42 3.38
CA SER A 34 -22.98 19.46 2.47
C SER A 34 -21.52 19.19 2.06
N ARG A 35 -21.18 19.46 0.79
CA ARG A 35 -19.80 19.35 0.27
C ARG A 35 -18.74 20.06 1.13
N PRO A 36 -18.97 21.30 1.63
CA PRO A 36 -18.00 21.96 2.51
C PRO A 36 -17.76 21.19 3.82
N ALA A 37 -18.81 20.60 4.40
CA ALA A 37 -18.64 19.78 5.59
C ALA A 37 -17.82 18.52 5.30
N ILE A 38 -18.13 17.81 4.20
CA ILE A 38 -17.37 16.63 3.75
C ILE A 38 -15.90 16.98 3.55
N SER A 39 -15.63 18.07 2.82
CA SER A 39 -14.25 18.51 2.56
C SER A 39 -13.47 18.84 3.83
N LYS A 40 -14.16 19.28 4.89
CA LYS A 40 -13.51 19.62 6.16
C LYS A 40 -13.18 18.39 7.00
N PHE A 41 -14.12 17.46 7.16
CA PHE A 41 -13.90 16.31 8.04
C PHE A 41 -13.16 15.15 7.37
N VAL A 42 -13.17 15.00 6.04
CA VAL A 42 -12.50 13.86 5.38
C VAL A 42 -11.01 13.76 5.76
N PRO A 43 -10.21 14.84 5.70
CA PRO A 43 -8.82 14.81 6.15
C PRO A 43 -8.69 14.46 7.64
N GLU A 44 -9.55 15.02 8.50
CA GLU A 44 -9.56 14.77 9.95
C GLU A 44 -9.83 13.28 10.27
N ILE A 45 -10.77 12.66 9.55
CA ILE A 45 -11.11 11.25 9.71
C ILE A 45 -10.00 10.35 9.14
N CYS A 46 -9.34 10.73 8.04
CA CYS A 46 -8.19 9.98 7.53
C CYS A 46 -7.04 9.95 8.55
N ASP A 47 -6.74 11.07 9.19
CA ASP A 47 -5.76 11.13 10.28
C ASP A 47 -6.19 10.24 11.46
N ALA A 48 -7.44 10.34 11.89
CA ALA A 48 -7.94 9.52 13.00
C ALA A 48 -7.87 8.01 12.70
N ILE A 49 -8.22 7.60 11.46
CA ILE A 49 -8.05 6.22 11.00
C ILE A 49 -6.59 5.82 11.09
N TYR A 50 -5.68 6.62 10.52
CA TYR A 50 -4.25 6.32 10.54
C TYR A 50 -3.75 6.17 11.98
N GLU A 51 -4.04 7.11 12.87
CA GLU A 51 -3.58 7.06 14.27
C GLU A 51 -4.10 5.83 15.02
N THR A 52 -5.30 5.34 14.67
CA THR A 52 -5.90 4.15 15.28
C THR A 52 -5.24 2.85 14.80
N VAL A 53 -4.89 2.76 13.52
CA VAL A 53 -4.36 1.52 12.91
C VAL A 53 -2.88 1.61 12.50
N LYS A 54 -2.15 2.65 12.90
CA LYS A 54 -0.74 2.86 12.53
C LYS A 54 0.19 1.75 12.99
N GLU A 55 -0.16 0.99 14.03
CA GLU A 55 0.64 -0.13 14.53
C GLU A 55 0.82 -1.26 13.50
N TYR A 56 -0.11 -1.34 12.53
CA TYR A 56 -0.04 -2.27 11.41
C TYR A 56 0.90 -1.80 10.28
N ILE A 57 1.47 -0.59 10.38
CA ILE A 57 2.55 -0.11 9.50
C ILE A 57 3.89 -0.32 10.19
N LYS A 58 4.76 -1.09 9.53
CA LYS A 58 6.13 -1.31 10.02
C LYS A 58 7.01 -0.11 9.66
N THR A 59 7.83 0.33 10.62
CA THR A 59 8.73 1.50 10.48
C THR A 59 9.99 1.22 9.66
N TYR A 60 10.18 -0.01 9.20
CA TYR A 60 11.37 -0.42 8.45
C TYR A 60 11.00 -0.81 7.02
N LEU A 61 11.52 -0.03 6.07
CA LEU A 61 11.45 -0.34 4.64
C LEU A 61 12.82 -0.85 4.16
N MET A 62 12.83 -1.96 3.44
CA MET A 62 14.05 -2.56 2.95
C MET A 62 14.39 -2.08 1.55
N LYS A 63 15.58 -1.49 1.40
CA LYS A 63 16.11 -1.02 0.11
C LYS A 63 17.21 -1.98 -0.39
N PRO A 64 17.39 -2.12 -1.72
CA PRO A 64 18.49 -2.90 -2.25
C PRO A 64 19.82 -2.21 -1.94
N TYR A 65 20.93 -2.95 -2.02
CA TYR A 65 22.25 -2.34 -2.13
C TYR A 65 22.35 -1.54 -3.43
N SER A 66 23.14 -0.46 -3.39
CA SER A 66 23.44 0.36 -4.58
C SER A 66 24.02 -0.51 -5.69
N ARG A 67 23.62 -0.27 -6.94
CA ARG A 67 24.02 -1.12 -8.08
C ARG A 67 25.51 -1.00 -8.46
N VAL A 68 26.25 -0.11 -7.80
CA VAL A 68 27.68 0.12 -8.05
C VAL A 68 28.50 -0.83 -7.20
N SER A 69 29.38 -1.62 -7.83
CA SER A 69 30.37 -2.50 -7.18
C SER A 69 29.79 -3.46 -6.13
N LEU A 70 28.73 -4.19 -6.49
CA LEU A 70 28.09 -5.18 -5.62
C LEU A 70 28.95 -6.43 -5.41
N THR A 71 29.11 -6.86 -4.15
CA THR A 71 29.68 -8.19 -3.84
C THR A 71 28.70 -9.31 -4.22
N LYS A 72 29.17 -10.57 -4.30
CA LYS A 72 28.31 -11.74 -4.60
C LYS A 72 27.14 -11.83 -3.63
N GLU A 73 27.40 -11.63 -2.34
CA GLU A 73 26.42 -11.69 -1.26
C GLU A 73 25.35 -10.61 -1.41
N GLN A 74 25.76 -9.40 -1.80
CA GLN A 74 24.85 -8.29 -2.05
C GLN A 74 24.00 -8.51 -3.32
N LYS A 75 24.53 -9.19 -4.33
CA LYS A 75 23.76 -9.60 -5.53
C LYS A 75 22.68 -10.61 -5.15
N VAL A 76 23.03 -11.64 -4.37
CA VAL A 76 22.07 -12.63 -3.83
C VAL A 76 20.96 -11.93 -3.04
N PHE A 77 21.33 -11.05 -2.11
CA PHE A 77 20.35 -10.28 -1.34
C PHE A 77 19.45 -9.44 -2.24
N ASN A 78 20.03 -8.69 -3.19
CA ASN A 78 19.25 -7.87 -4.12
C ASN A 78 18.28 -8.72 -4.93
N TYR A 79 18.72 -9.86 -5.46
CA TYR A 79 17.88 -10.82 -6.18
C TYR A 79 16.71 -11.30 -5.32
N ARG A 80 16.98 -11.74 -4.09
CA ARG A 80 15.94 -12.15 -3.13
C ARG A 80 14.98 -11.03 -2.76
N LEU A 81 15.48 -9.81 -2.60
CA LEU A 81 14.66 -8.63 -2.35
C LEU A 81 13.81 -8.26 -3.57
N TYR A 82 14.32 -8.41 -4.80
CA TYR A 82 13.54 -8.22 -6.02
C TYR A 82 12.45 -9.28 -6.18
N ARG A 83 12.75 -10.55 -5.86
CA ARG A 83 11.74 -11.63 -5.78
C ARG A 83 10.65 -11.29 -4.75
N ALA A 84 11.04 -10.84 -3.55
CA ALA A 84 10.10 -10.38 -2.54
C ALA A 84 9.32 -9.12 -2.97
N ARG A 85 9.91 -8.21 -3.76
CA ARG A 85 9.23 -7.04 -4.31
C ARG A 85 8.07 -7.38 -5.25
N ARG A 86 7.98 -8.60 -5.78
CA ARG A 86 6.77 -9.06 -6.48
C ARG A 86 5.52 -9.00 -5.59
N ILE A 87 5.70 -9.14 -4.27
CA ILE A 87 4.64 -8.93 -3.27
C ILE A 87 4.25 -7.45 -3.19
N VAL A 88 5.18 -6.52 -3.42
CA VAL A 88 4.91 -5.07 -3.38
C VAL A 88 4.01 -4.65 -4.54
N GLU A 89 4.24 -5.17 -5.75
CA GLU A 89 3.31 -4.94 -6.88
C GLU A 89 1.91 -5.45 -6.54
N ASN A 90 1.81 -6.67 -6.02
CA ASN A 90 0.54 -7.23 -5.58
C ASN A 90 -0.13 -6.40 -4.48
N ALA A 91 0.65 -5.90 -3.51
CA ALA A 91 0.13 -5.08 -2.43
C ALA A 91 -0.46 -3.76 -2.96
N PHE A 92 0.26 -3.05 -3.83
CA PHE A 92 -0.26 -1.83 -4.44
C PHE A 92 -1.42 -2.08 -5.39
N GLY A 93 -1.40 -3.19 -6.13
CA GLY A 93 -2.50 -3.61 -6.97
C GLY A 93 -3.79 -3.88 -6.19
N ILE A 94 -3.68 -4.65 -5.11
CA ILE A 94 -4.81 -4.89 -4.20
C ILE A 94 -5.24 -3.59 -3.53
N LEU A 95 -4.30 -2.74 -3.11
CA LEU A 95 -4.61 -1.45 -2.51
C LEU A 95 -5.44 -0.59 -3.48
N ALA A 96 -5.02 -0.48 -4.74
CA ALA A 96 -5.71 0.33 -5.75
C ALA A 96 -7.10 -0.22 -6.11
N SER A 97 -7.22 -1.54 -6.32
CA SER A 97 -8.52 -2.19 -6.62
C SER A 97 -9.52 -2.07 -5.47
N ARG A 98 -9.05 -2.15 -4.22
CA ARG A 98 -9.90 -2.00 -3.02
C ARG A 98 -10.23 -0.55 -2.70
N PHE A 99 -9.29 0.36 -2.95
CA PHE A 99 -9.47 1.80 -2.73
C PHE A 99 -9.43 2.54 -4.06
N ARG A 100 -10.57 2.54 -4.76
CA ARG A 100 -10.70 3.13 -6.11
C ARG A 100 -10.48 4.64 -6.15
N ILE A 101 -10.27 5.29 -5.01
CA ILE A 101 -9.74 6.66 -4.96
C ILE A 101 -8.40 6.77 -5.70
N PHE A 102 -7.60 5.70 -5.76
CA PHE A 102 -6.33 5.67 -6.50
C PHE A 102 -6.47 5.48 -8.01
N GLU A 103 -7.66 5.08 -8.49
CA GLU A 103 -7.94 4.92 -9.92
C GLU A 103 -8.31 6.24 -10.60
N LYS A 104 -8.50 7.32 -9.84
CA LYS A 104 -8.96 8.61 -10.33
C LYS A 104 -8.05 9.74 -9.85
N PRO A 105 -7.90 10.82 -10.63
CA PRO A 105 -7.23 12.03 -10.15
C PRO A 105 -7.89 12.57 -8.87
N MET A 106 -7.09 12.79 -7.84
CA MET A 106 -7.55 13.35 -6.58
C MET A 106 -7.62 14.87 -6.66
N ALA A 107 -8.84 15.42 -6.72
CA ALA A 107 -9.08 16.86 -6.71
C ALA A 107 -9.03 17.43 -5.28
N CYS A 108 -7.89 17.30 -4.60
CA CYS A 108 -7.63 17.83 -3.26
C CYS A 108 -6.18 18.33 -3.13
N LEU A 109 -5.89 19.01 -2.02
CA LEU A 109 -4.56 19.53 -1.74
C LEU A 109 -3.57 18.40 -1.43
N PRO A 110 -2.27 18.55 -1.74
CA PRO A 110 -1.25 17.53 -1.46
C PRO A 110 -1.23 17.05 -0.01
N GLU A 111 -1.45 17.94 0.95
CA GLU A 111 -1.48 17.60 2.38
C GLU A 111 -2.67 16.69 2.71
N THR A 112 -3.77 16.78 1.97
CA THR A 112 -4.90 15.86 2.11
C THR A 112 -4.60 14.52 1.45
N VAL A 113 -3.89 14.52 0.32
CA VAL A 113 -3.46 13.30 -0.37
C VAL A 113 -2.59 12.44 0.55
N ASP A 114 -1.65 13.03 1.28
CA ASP A 114 -0.79 12.29 2.23
C ASP A 114 -1.60 11.55 3.30
N LYS A 115 -2.66 12.18 3.81
CA LYS A 115 -3.56 11.60 4.82
C LYS A 115 -4.36 10.44 4.25
N ILE A 116 -4.87 10.60 3.03
CA ILE A 116 -5.58 9.55 2.29
C ILE A 116 -4.66 8.34 2.10
N ILE A 117 -3.43 8.56 1.62
CA ILE A 117 -2.45 7.48 1.38
C ILE A 117 -2.15 6.74 2.69
N LYS A 118 -1.84 7.47 3.76
CA LYS A 118 -1.54 6.90 5.08
C LYS A 118 -2.71 6.07 5.63
N ALA A 119 -3.93 6.60 5.56
CA ALA A 119 -5.13 5.90 6.01
C ALA A 119 -5.38 4.62 5.20
N CYS A 120 -5.29 4.67 3.88
CA CYS A 120 -5.47 3.50 3.01
C CYS A 120 -4.40 2.42 3.27
N CYS A 121 -3.13 2.79 3.43
CA CYS A 121 -2.05 1.84 3.74
C CYS A 121 -2.27 1.16 5.10
N ALA A 122 -2.67 1.92 6.12
CA ALA A 122 -2.92 1.36 7.45
C ALA A 122 -4.14 0.43 7.44
N LEU A 123 -5.24 0.85 6.80
CA LEU A 123 -6.45 0.04 6.64
C LEU A 123 -6.18 -1.24 5.83
N HIS A 124 -5.38 -1.16 4.76
CA HIS A 124 -4.97 -2.31 3.97
C HIS A 124 -4.26 -3.35 4.84
N ASN A 125 -3.25 -2.92 5.60
CA ASN A 125 -2.49 -3.83 6.45
C ASN A 125 -3.37 -4.44 7.55
N TRP A 126 -4.26 -3.63 8.15
CA TRP A 126 -5.21 -4.10 9.14
C TRP A 126 -6.16 -5.16 8.57
N MET A 127 -6.85 -4.87 7.45
CA MET A 127 -7.79 -5.81 6.82
C MET A 127 -7.12 -7.08 6.30
N ARG A 128 -5.86 -7.00 5.83
CA ARG A 128 -5.06 -8.17 5.44
C ARG A 128 -4.85 -9.14 6.60
N ILE A 129 -4.77 -8.63 7.83
CA ILE A 129 -4.52 -9.41 9.05
C ILE A 129 -5.84 -9.89 9.66
N THR A 130 -6.84 -9.01 9.79
CA THR A 130 -8.09 -9.34 10.50
C THR A 130 -9.11 -10.08 9.63
N SER A 131 -9.07 -9.87 8.32
CA SER A 131 -10.12 -10.31 7.39
C SER A 131 -9.55 -10.81 6.07
N SER A 132 -8.43 -11.55 6.14
CA SER A 132 -7.61 -11.92 4.98
C SER A 132 -8.41 -12.58 3.84
N ASN A 133 -9.28 -13.54 4.13
CA ASN A 133 -10.04 -14.26 3.12
C ASN A 133 -11.03 -13.37 2.35
N ASN A 134 -11.61 -12.38 3.01
CA ASN A 134 -12.55 -11.45 2.37
C ASN A 134 -11.81 -10.33 1.64
N TYR A 135 -10.71 -9.84 2.22
CA TYR A 135 -9.96 -8.72 1.68
C TYR A 135 -9.06 -9.14 0.51
N THR A 136 -8.43 -10.31 0.60
CA THR A 136 -7.56 -10.94 -0.39
C THR A 136 -7.93 -12.42 -0.57
N PRO A 137 -9.04 -12.72 -1.26
CA PRO A 137 -9.42 -14.10 -1.55
C PRO A 137 -8.35 -14.80 -2.42
N SER A 138 -8.33 -16.13 -2.38
CA SER A 138 -7.43 -16.96 -3.19
C SER A 138 -7.46 -16.56 -4.67
N GLY A 139 -6.29 -16.53 -5.33
CA GLY A 139 -6.16 -16.00 -6.69
C GLY A 139 -6.04 -14.47 -6.81
N SER A 140 -6.22 -13.70 -5.73
CA SER A 140 -5.98 -12.24 -5.74
C SER A 140 -4.49 -11.88 -5.74
N LEU A 141 -3.60 -12.82 -5.46
CA LEU A 141 -2.15 -12.60 -5.41
C LEU A 141 -1.49 -13.41 -6.52
N ASN A 142 -0.29 -12.99 -6.92
CA ASN A 142 0.53 -13.88 -7.74
C ASN A 142 0.88 -15.13 -6.93
N GLU A 143 0.64 -16.30 -7.52
CA GLU A 143 0.97 -17.60 -6.96
C GLU A 143 2.10 -18.21 -7.81
N GLU A 144 3.20 -18.59 -7.16
CA GLU A 144 4.31 -19.29 -7.82
C GLU A 144 4.13 -20.79 -7.57
N ASP A 145 4.04 -21.54 -8.65
CA ASP A 145 4.10 -23.00 -8.61
C ASP A 145 5.55 -23.40 -8.31
N ILE A 146 5.77 -24.09 -7.18
CA ILE A 146 7.10 -24.36 -6.63
C ILE A 146 7.88 -25.34 -7.52
N ASP A 147 7.17 -26.24 -8.21
CA ASP A 147 7.76 -27.32 -9.00
C ASP A 147 8.11 -26.87 -10.42
N SER A 148 7.28 -26.02 -11.03
CA SER A 148 7.46 -25.53 -12.41
C SER A 148 8.07 -24.13 -12.49
N GLY A 149 8.12 -23.39 -11.38
CA GLY A 149 8.50 -21.98 -11.36
C GLY A 149 7.53 -21.05 -12.10
N HIS A 150 6.38 -21.58 -12.54
CA HIS A 150 5.38 -20.81 -13.27
C HIS A 150 4.63 -19.85 -12.33
N ILE A 151 4.47 -18.59 -12.74
CA ILE A 151 3.74 -17.60 -11.94
C ILE A 151 2.35 -17.39 -12.51
N ARG A 152 1.35 -17.79 -11.74
CA ARG A 152 -0.05 -17.42 -11.95
C ARG A 152 -0.23 -15.98 -11.49
N GLN A 153 -0.72 -15.12 -12.38
CA GLN A 153 -0.92 -13.69 -12.08
C GLN A 153 -2.16 -13.50 -11.21
N GLY A 154 -2.11 -12.56 -10.27
CA GLY A 154 -3.24 -12.23 -9.40
C GLY A 154 -4.35 -11.48 -10.15
N SER A 155 -5.61 -11.76 -9.80
CA SER A 155 -6.81 -11.22 -10.44
C SER A 155 -6.96 -9.69 -10.35
N TRP A 156 -6.28 -9.03 -9.40
CA TRP A 156 -6.32 -7.57 -9.25
C TRP A 156 -5.89 -6.84 -10.53
N ARG A 157 -5.09 -7.48 -11.39
CA ARG A 157 -4.65 -6.89 -12.67
C ARG A 157 -5.78 -6.69 -13.66
N ASP A 158 -6.86 -7.46 -13.54
CA ASP A 158 -8.06 -7.33 -14.38
C ASP A 158 -9.02 -6.25 -13.85
N GLU A 159 -8.86 -5.86 -12.59
CA GLU A 159 -9.72 -4.88 -11.92
C GLU A 159 -9.24 -3.43 -12.06
N ILE A 160 -7.96 -3.20 -12.40
CA ILE A 160 -7.38 -1.85 -12.47
C ILE A 160 -7.35 -1.30 -13.91
N ASN A 161 -7.89 -0.09 -14.08
CA ASN A 161 -7.71 0.69 -15.30
C ASN A 161 -6.23 1.08 -15.47
N LYS A 162 -5.59 0.66 -16.58
CA LYS A 162 -4.17 0.90 -16.90
C LYS A 162 -3.88 2.36 -17.32
N THR A 163 -4.25 3.34 -16.50
CA THR A 163 -4.24 4.76 -16.89
C THR A 163 -3.07 5.57 -16.34
N LEU A 164 -2.27 5.05 -15.40
CA LEU A 164 -1.18 5.81 -14.79
C LEU A 164 0.19 5.49 -15.42
N PRO A 165 0.94 6.50 -15.91
CA PRO A 165 2.28 6.31 -16.42
C PRO A 165 3.28 6.02 -15.29
N SER A 166 4.31 5.22 -15.58
CA SER A 166 5.40 4.96 -14.64
C SER A 166 6.16 6.25 -14.34
N ILE A 167 6.16 6.68 -13.08
CA ILE A 167 7.01 7.79 -12.64
C ILE A 167 8.42 7.22 -12.41
N GLY A 168 9.44 7.88 -12.97
CA GLY A 168 10.84 7.54 -12.75
C GLY A 168 11.28 7.76 -11.30
N THR A 169 12.54 7.50 -10.99
CA THR A 169 13.08 7.65 -9.64
C THR A 169 12.98 9.11 -9.16
N VAL A 170 12.17 9.38 -8.12
CA VAL A 170 12.01 10.72 -7.52
C VAL A 170 12.57 10.72 -6.10
N GLY A 171 13.83 11.10 -5.93
CA GLY A 171 14.42 11.36 -4.60
C GLY A 171 15.79 10.73 -4.35
N SER A 172 16.38 11.12 -3.21
CA SER A 172 17.70 10.66 -2.78
C SER A 172 17.64 9.25 -2.17
N ASN A 173 18.68 8.45 -2.41
CA ASN A 173 18.73 7.04 -2.01
C ASN A 173 19.27 6.80 -0.59
N HIS A 174 19.40 7.84 0.26
CA HIS A 174 20.02 7.67 1.56
C HIS A 174 19.10 6.92 2.54
N SER A 175 19.58 5.81 3.10
CA SER A 175 18.90 5.07 4.15
C SER A 175 19.40 5.50 5.52
N SER A 176 18.54 5.44 6.55
CA SER A 176 18.98 5.58 7.94
C SER A 176 19.95 4.45 8.34
N ASN A 177 20.79 4.70 9.34
CA ASN A 177 21.75 3.71 9.85
C ASN A 177 21.06 2.42 10.31
N LEU A 178 19.94 2.53 11.03
CA LEU A 178 19.15 1.38 11.48
C LEU A 178 18.63 0.53 10.30
N ALA A 179 18.21 1.17 9.20
CA ALA A 179 17.76 0.45 8.01
C ALA A 179 18.93 -0.28 7.32
N ARG A 180 20.13 0.31 7.34
CA ARG A 180 21.35 -0.31 6.81
C ARG A 180 21.77 -1.54 7.62
N GLU A 181 21.77 -1.45 8.95
CA GLU A 181 22.11 -2.57 9.83
C GLU A 181 21.14 -3.74 9.67
N LYS A 182 19.82 -3.48 9.64
CA LYS A 182 18.81 -4.52 9.38
C LYS A 182 19.03 -5.18 8.03
N LYS A 183 19.35 -4.41 7.00
CA LYS A 183 19.67 -4.92 5.65
C LYS A 183 20.89 -5.83 5.68
N ASP A 184 21.98 -5.40 6.31
CA ASP A 184 23.22 -6.18 6.40
C ASP A 184 23.04 -7.48 7.19
N ARG A 185 22.21 -7.47 8.24
CA ARG A 185 21.84 -8.68 8.99
C ARG A 185 21.08 -9.68 8.12
N ILE A 186 20.12 -9.22 7.32
CA ILE A 186 19.33 -10.09 6.44
C ILE A 186 20.18 -10.59 5.26
N CYS A 187 21.08 -9.74 4.75
CA CYS A 187 22.05 -10.13 3.73
C CYS A 187 22.92 -11.30 4.21
N ARG A 188 23.46 -11.22 5.45
CA ARG A 188 24.20 -12.33 6.06
C ARG A 188 23.34 -13.59 6.20
N TYR A 189 22.10 -13.46 6.64
CA TYR A 189 21.18 -14.60 6.76
C TYR A 189 20.94 -15.31 5.41
N PHE A 190 20.65 -14.56 4.34
CA PHE A 190 20.41 -15.15 3.00
C PHE A 190 21.65 -15.83 2.39
N ASN A 191 22.85 -15.44 2.81
CA ASN A 191 24.10 -16.04 2.37
C ASN A 191 24.64 -17.10 3.34
N GLY A 192 23.92 -17.37 4.45
CA GLY A 192 24.25 -18.38 5.45
C GLY A 192 23.11 -19.37 5.64
N GLU A 193 22.51 -19.39 6.82
CA GLU A 193 21.40 -20.30 7.18
C GLU A 193 20.21 -20.25 6.22
N GLY A 194 19.91 -19.08 5.67
CA GLY A 194 18.79 -18.85 4.75
C GLY A 194 19.13 -19.12 3.28
N ALA A 195 20.28 -19.75 3.00
CA ALA A 195 20.72 -20.02 1.64
C ALA A 195 19.85 -21.07 0.95
N VAL A 196 19.61 -20.87 -0.34
CA VAL A 196 18.74 -21.73 -1.16
C VAL A 196 19.44 -22.13 -2.47
N PRO A 197 19.19 -23.31 -3.03
CA PRO A 197 19.98 -23.84 -4.15
C PRO A 197 19.93 -23.01 -5.44
N TRP A 198 18.88 -22.22 -5.63
CA TRP A 198 18.63 -21.45 -6.85
C TRP A 198 19.12 -19.99 -6.80
N GLN A 199 19.77 -19.55 -5.72
CA GLN A 199 20.08 -18.12 -5.52
C GLN A 199 21.44 -17.66 -6.06
N GLU A 200 22.25 -18.58 -6.61
CA GLU A 200 23.56 -18.28 -7.20
C GLU A 200 23.49 -17.86 -8.66
#